data_AF-A0A0C5BH98-F1
#
_entry.id   AF-A0A0C5BH98-F1
#
_cell.length_a   1.000
_cell.length_b   1.000
_cell.length_c   1.000
_cell.angle_alpha   90.00
_cell.angle_beta   90.00
_cell.angle_gamma   90.00
#
_symmetry.space_group_name_H-M   'P 1'
#
loop_
_entity.id
_entity.type
_entity.pdbx_description
1 polymer ?
#
loop_
_entity_poly.entity_id
_entity_poly.type
_entity_poly.pdbx_seq_one_letter_code
_entity_poly.pdbx_strand_id
1 'polypeptide(L)'
;MAAMDAYQAMVPREFRGRFRGSMDLQLENPTPEGRKFFTLTSGDIDYDAEAFFGRGYCHWLAGAIHSLTGFELITYDYRSAEGSWAPAHTAVKTPNGTVLDIFGDHHPSEVVRRYEQNGHFEVRTRCIPTERFCGEVITGADENRGDPMWWAKGMFGRQDFLVLVTHFARVLLVKHGYGSYLRYEETPSAADVRTAPDLVRSEREWREQQEKENRIKRWSERAATAGGSGMSLTEQARAQLAQSMEKAEYIRGALRQATLDSEGNAELISQVSDESQSLVEAAGYYRQINQQLIELHGLIDRATELTESYSMQLAA
;
A
#
# COMPACT_ATOMS: atom_id res chain seq x y z
N MET A 1 -22.67 -10.50 22.01
CA MET A 1 -21.74 -11.31 22.82
C MET A 1 -21.77 -12.78 22.40
N ALA A 2 -22.88 -13.53 22.54
CA ALA A 2 -22.90 -14.97 22.22
C ALA A 2 -22.46 -15.35 20.78
N ALA A 3 -22.81 -14.54 19.76
CA ALA A 3 -22.36 -14.78 18.38
C ALA A 3 -20.84 -14.53 18.19
N MET A 4 -20.28 -13.57 18.94
CA MET A 4 -18.85 -13.28 18.96
C MET A 4 -18.07 -14.42 19.62
N ASP A 5 -18.60 -14.99 20.71
CA ASP A 5 -17.94 -16.09 21.42
C ASP A 5 -17.88 -17.37 20.54
N ALA A 6 -18.96 -17.67 19.80
CA ALA A 6 -18.99 -18.79 18.87
C ALA A 6 -18.03 -18.59 17.70
N TYR A 7 -18.00 -17.39 17.11
CA TYR A 7 -17.11 -17.05 16.01
C TYR A 7 -15.64 -17.13 16.43
N GLN A 8 -15.29 -16.58 17.59
CA GLN A 8 -13.92 -16.57 18.07
C GLN A 8 -13.44 -17.95 18.56
N ALA A 9 -14.34 -18.90 18.84
CA ALA A 9 -13.97 -20.31 19.04
C ALA A 9 -13.54 -21.00 17.73
N MET A 10 -13.91 -20.43 16.58
CA MET A 10 -13.59 -20.93 15.25
C MET A 10 -12.31 -20.32 14.66
N VAL A 11 -11.53 -19.54 15.42
CA VAL A 11 -10.21 -19.05 14.98
C VAL A 11 -9.15 -20.11 15.32
N PRO A 12 -8.66 -20.90 14.34
CA PRO A 12 -7.63 -21.89 14.53
C PRO A 12 -6.43 -21.41 15.36
N ARG A 13 -5.88 -22.34 16.14
CA ARG A 13 -4.66 -22.08 16.92
C ARG A 13 -3.48 -21.68 16.03
N GLU A 14 -3.44 -22.09 14.76
CA GLU A 14 -2.38 -21.66 13.83
C GLU A 14 -2.33 -20.14 13.60
N PHE A 15 -3.44 -19.40 13.76
CA PHE A 15 -3.44 -17.93 13.64
C PHE A 15 -2.80 -17.23 14.85
N ARG A 16 -2.42 -17.98 15.89
CA ARG A 16 -1.72 -17.44 17.07
C ARG A 16 -0.22 -17.31 16.85
N GLY A 17 0.30 -17.75 15.70
CA GLY A 17 1.69 -17.50 15.32
C GLY A 17 2.02 -16.01 15.38
N ARG A 18 3.22 -15.68 15.88
CA ARG A 18 3.77 -14.33 15.79
C ARG A 18 4.65 -14.26 14.56
N PHE A 19 4.36 -13.32 13.68
CA PHE A 19 5.27 -12.97 12.60
C PHE A 19 6.40 -12.11 13.18
N ARG A 20 7.65 -12.48 12.89
CA ARG A 20 8.85 -11.75 13.33
C ARG A 20 9.84 -11.68 12.18
N GLY A 21 10.50 -10.53 12.04
CA GLY A 21 11.48 -10.29 10.98
C GLY A 21 10.81 -9.72 9.74
N SER A 22 11.28 -10.12 8.56
CA SER A 22 10.73 -9.70 7.28
C SER A 22 10.28 -10.91 6.46
N MET A 23 9.37 -10.68 5.53
CA MET A 23 8.93 -11.66 4.55
C MET A 23 8.92 -11.03 3.17
N ASP A 24 9.72 -11.59 2.28
CA ASP A 24 9.73 -11.20 0.87
C ASP A 24 8.61 -11.94 0.15
N LEU A 25 7.78 -11.17 -0.54
CA LEU A 25 6.65 -11.63 -1.31
C LEU A 25 6.86 -11.28 -2.78
N GLN A 26 6.66 -12.27 -3.64
CA GLN A 26 6.60 -12.10 -5.07
C GLN A 26 5.19 -12.41 -5.56
N LEU A 27 4.58 -11.44 -6.22
CA LEU A 27 3.29 -11.63 -6.86
C LEU A 27 3.46 -12.20 -8.27
N GLU A 28 2.61 -13.16 -8.63
CA GLU A 28 2.52 -13.66 -10.01
C GLU A 28 2.09 -12.53 -10.95
N ASN A 29 1.07 -11.77 -10.53
CA ASN A 29 0.56 -10.60 -11.23
C ASN A 29 0.99 -9.32 -10.51
N PRO A 30 1.47 -8.29 -11.23
CA PRO A 30 1.82 -7.03 -10.62
C PRO A 30 0.58 -6.35 -10.03
N THR A 31 0.79 -5.53 -9.01
CA THR A 31 -0.20 -4.55 -8.54
C THR A 31 -0.56 -3.55 -9.65
N PRO A 32 -1.65 -2.77 -9.51
CA PRO A 32 -2.01 -1.74 -10.50
C PRO A 32 -0.90 -0.73 -10.83
N GLU A 33 0.07 -0.54 -9.93
CA GLU A 33 1.25 0.32 -10.15
C GLU A 33 2.46 -0.42 -10.76
N GLY A 34 2.29 -1.69 -11.17
CA GLY A 34 3.34 -2.48 -11.82
C GLY A 34 4.25 -3.26 -10.87
N ARG A 35 4.11 -3.06 -9.55
CA ARG A 35 5.00 -3.64 -8.54
C ARG A 35 4.70 -5.11 -8.27
N LYS A 36 5.75 -5.94 -8.22
CA LYS A 36 5.67 -7.40 -7.98
C LYS A 36 6.33 -7.88 -6.69
N PHE A 37 7.31 -7.13 -6.18
CA PHE A 37 8.13 -7.53 -5.04
C PHE A 37 7.86 -6.62 -3.84
N PHE A 38 7.67 -7.24 -2.68
CA PHE A 38 7.36 -6.56 -1.43
C PHE A 38 8.15 -7.21 -0.30
N THR A 39 8.71 -6.41 0.59
CA THR A 39 9.35 -6.88 1.83
C THR A 39 8.51 -6.40 3.00
N LEU A 40 7.72 -7.31 3.59
CA LEU A 40 6.86 -6.97 4.71
C LEU A 40 7.59 -7.18 6.04
N THR A 41 7.77 -6.11 6.80
CA THR A 41 8.49 -6.14 8.08
C THR A 41 7.53 -6.21 9.26
N SER A 42 7.81 -7.10 10.22
CA SER A 42 6.97 -7.28 11.40
C SER A 42 6.92 -6.01 12.24
N GLY A 43 5.71 -5.51 12.49
CA GLY A 43 5.48 -4.44 13.47
C GLY A 43 5.59 -3.03 12.90
N ASP A 44 5.86 -2.92 11.60
CA ASP A 44 5.85 -1.66 10.86
C ASP A 44 4.75 -1.70 9.79
N ILE A 45 4.11 -0.56 9.56
CA ILE A 45 3.22 -0.37 8.41
C ILE A 45 3.93 0.66 7.55
N ASP A 46 4.85 0.15 6.75
CA ASP A 46 5.67 0.90 5.83
C ASP A 46 5.01 0.96 4.44
N TYR A 47 5.72 1.57 3.49
CA TYR A 47 5.25 1.69 2.10
C TYR A 47 4.96 0.33 1.44
N ASP A 48 5.69 -0.73 1.80
CA ASP A 48 5.49 -2.06 1.22
C ASP A 48 4.20 -2.68 1.74
N ALA A 49 3.93 -2.55 3.04
CA ALA A 49 2.67 -2.98 3.63
C ALA A 49 1.49 -2.20 3.04
N GLU A 50 1.60 -0.87 2.94
CA GLU A 50 0.58 -0.01 2.35
C GLU A 50 0.32 -0.35 0.87
N ALA A 51 1.35 -0.54 0.07
CA ALA A 51 1.21 -0.90 -1.34
C ALA A 51 0.58 -2.30 -1.50
N PHE A 52 1.05 -3.28 -0.73
CA PHE A 52 0.59 -4.66 -0.79
C PHE A 52 -0.89 -4.78 -0.36
N PHE A 53 -1.21 -4.35 0.86
CA PHE A 53 -2.56 -4.46 1.39
C PHE A 53 -3.50 -3.39 0.84
N GLY A 54 -3.01 -2.21 0.47
CA GLY A 54 -3.86 -1.12 -0.01
C GLY A 54 -4.39 -1.34 -1.42
N ARG A 55 -3.64 -2.06 -2.27
CA ARG A 55 -3.94 -2.18 -3.70
C ARG A 55 -4.31 -3.57 -4.19
N GLY A 56 -3.84 -4.63 -3.55
CA GLY A 56 -4.08 -6.01 -4.01
C GLY A 56 -4.79 -6.87 -2.97
N TYR A 57 -4.40 -6.71 -1.70
CA TYR A 57 -4.75 -7.66 -0.65
C TYR A 57 -5.63 -7.08 0.46
N CYS A 58 -6.33 -5.97 0.19
CA CYS A 58 -7.12 -5.24 1.18
C CYS A 58 -8.21 -6.11 1.84
N HIS A 59 -8.86 -6.96 1.05
CA HIS A 59 -9.94 -7.80 1.54
C HIS A 59 -9.44 -8.90 2.49
N TRP A 60 -8.25 -9.48 2.28
CA TRP A 60 -7.67 -10.43 3.26
C TRP A 60 -7.39 -9.77 4.60
N LEU A 61 -6.81 -8.56 4.58
CA LEU A 61 -6.55 -7.81 5.80
C LEU A 61 -7.85 -7.41 6.50
N ALA A 62 -8.83 -6.89 5.76
CA ALA A 62 -10.15 -6.57 6.29
C ALA A 62 -10.86 -7.82 6.86
N GLY A 63 -10.78 -8.96 6.17
CA GLY A 63 -11.29 -10.24 6.64
C GLY A 63 -10.63 -10.70 7.94
N ALA A 64 -9.30 -10.56 8.05
CA ALA A 64 -8.59 -10.86 9.29
C ALA A 64 -9.00 -9.94 10.44
N ILE A 65 -9.13 -8.63 10.19
CA ILE A 65 -9.61 -7.68 11.21
C ILE A 65 -11.05 -8.03 11.62
N HIS A 66 -11.95 -8.25 10.66
CA HIS A 66 -13.31 -8.71 10.90
C HIS A 66 -13.33 -9.97 11.75
N SER A 67 -12.49 -10.96 11.44
CA SER A 67 -12.45 -12.20 12.22
C SER A 67 -11.95 -12.03 13.65
N LEU A 68 -11.04 -11.08 13.88
CA LEU A 68 -10.51 -10.80 15.22
C LEU A 68 -11.51 -10.00 16.08
N THR A 69 -12.25 -9.06 15.48
CA THR A 69 -13.02 -8.07 16.24
C THR A 69 -14.55 -8.15 16.06
N GLY A 70 -15.01 -8.80 14.99
CA GLY A 70 -16.41 -8.77 14.55
C GLY A 70 -16.83 -7.46 13.87
N PHE A 71 -15.89 -6.55 13.55
CA PHE A 71 -16.22 -5.28 12.89
C PHE A 71 -16.83 -5.48 11.52
N GLU A 72 -17.79 -4.65 11.12
CA GLU A 72 -18.53 -4.82 9.87
C GLU A 72 -17.62 -4.58 8.65
N LEU A 73 -17.68 -5.47 7.65
CA LEU A 73 -16.95 -5.29 6.40
C LEU A 73 -17.58 -4.18 5.57
N ILE A 74 -16.73 -3.27 5.08
CA ILE A 74 -17.14 -2.14 4.25
C ILE A 74 -16.31 -2.14 2.96
N THR A 75 -16.99 -1.99 1.83
CA THR A 75 -16.38 -1.97 0.50
C THR A 75 -16.68 -0.64 -0.19
N TYR A 76 -15.66 -0.11 -0.84
CA TYR A 76 -15.74 1.06 -1.70
C TYR A 76 -15.75 0.56 -3.14
N ASP A 77 -16.83 0.83 -3.87
CA ASP A 77 -16.91 0.55 -5.28
C ASP A 77 -16.63 1.84 -6.07
N TYR A 78 -15.98 1.71 -7.22
CA TYR A 78 -15.89 2.78 -8.21
C TYR A 78 -16.79 2.48 -9.40
N ARG A 79 -17.25 3.52 -10.09
CA ARG A 79 -17.99 3.39 -11.34
C ARG A 79 -17.04 3.46 -12.53
N SER A 80 -17.03 2.40 -13.35
CA SER A 80 -16.25 2.33 -14.59
C SER A 80 -16.78 3.32 -15.63
N ALA A 81 -15.99 3.57 -16.69
CA ALA A 81 -16.39 4.43 -17.81
C ALA A 81 -17.66 3.91 -18.53
N GLU A 82 -17.85 2.59 -18.55
CA GLU A 82 -19.04 1.91 -19.07
C GLU A 82 -20.25 1.97 -18.12
N GLY A 83 -20.08 2.62 -16.97
CA GLY A 83 -21.14 2.84 -15.98
C GLY A 83 -21.37 1.67 -15.02
N SER A 84 -20.54 0.63 -15.08
CA SER A 84 -20.62 -0.53 -14.18
C SER A 84 -19.92 -0.26 -12.84
N TRP A 85 -20.37 -0.90 -11.76
CA TRP A 85 -19.74 -0.75 -10.45
C TRP A 85 -18.79 -1.91 -10.20
N ALA A 86 -17.57 -1.59 -9.77
CA ALA A 86 -16.55 -2.57 -9.43
C ALA A 86 -15.94 -2.27 -8.05
N PRO A 87 -15.64 -3.29 -7.24
CA PRO A 87 -15.01 -3.09 -5.94
C PRO A 87 -13.58 -2.55 -6.12
N ALA A 88 -13.27 -1.46 -5.42
CA ALA A 88 -11.95 -0.82 -5.41
C ALA A 88 -11.13 -1.20 -4.19
N HIS A 89 -11.79 -1.25 -3.03
CA HIS A 89 -11.13 -1.41 -1.74
C HIS A 89 -12.08 -1.97 -0.69
N THR A 90 -11.54 -2.73 0.25
CA THR A 90 -12.28 -3.25 1.41
C THR A 90 -11.55 -2.91 2.69
N ALA A 91 -12.31 -2.49 3.69
CA ALA A 91 -11.87 -2.16 5.02
C ALA A 91 -12.87 -2.71 6.06
N VAL A 92 -12.71 -2.33 7.33
CA VAL A 92 -13.72 -2.57 8.36
C VAL A 92 -14.26 -1.26 8.92
N LYS A 93 -15.54 -1.24 9.28
CA LYS A 93 -16.17 -0.14 9.99
C LYS A 93 -16.02 -0.35 11.49
N THR A 94 -15.40 0.61 12.16
CA THR A 94 -15.15 0.54 13.60
C THR A 94 -16.43 0.85 14.39
N PRO A 95 -16.49 0.51 15.69
CA PRO A 95 -17.60 0.89 16.57
C PRO A 95 -17.80 2.41 16.71
N ASN A 96 -16.76 3.20 16.43
CA ASN A 96 -16.82 4.66 16.43
C ASN A 96 -17.41 5.23 15.13
N GLY A 97 -17.76 4.38 14.16
CA GLY A 97 -18.29 4.78 12.86
C GLY A 97 -17.22 5.23 11.85
N THR A 98 -15.94 5.12 12.21
CA THR A 98 -14.81 5.34 11.30
C THR A 98 -14.49 4.08 10.50
N VAL A 99 -13.53 4.18 9.58
CA VAL A 99 -13.10 3.08 8.71
C VAL A 99 -11.62 2.81 8.98
N LEU A 100 -11.32 1.56 9.36
CA LEU A 100 -9.96 1.10 9.58
C LEU A 100 -9.50 0.26 8.38
N ASP A 101 -8.45 0.73 7.71
CA ASP A 101 -7.75 0.06 6.61
C ASP A 101 -6.23 0.06 6.85
N ILE A 102 -5.43 -0.36 5.86
CA ILE A 102 -3.96 -0.36 5.99
C ILE A 102 -3.38 1.05 6.18
N PHE A 103 -4.04 2.08 5.68
CA PHE A 103 -3.61 3.47 5.78
C PHE A 103 -4.03 4.11 7.12
N GLY A 104 -4.74 3.37 7.97
CA GLY A 104 -5.12 3.77 9.33
C GLY A 104 -6.62 3.94 9.53
N ASP A 105 -6.98 4.77 10.51
CA ASP A 105 -8.36 5.00 10.94
C ASP A 105 -8.87 6.35 10.42
N HIS A 106 -9.85 6.33 9.52
CA HIS A 106 -10.28 7.49 8.74
C HIS A 106 -11.78 7.72 8.83
N HIS A 107 -12.21 8.96 8.64
CA HIS A 107 -13.64 9.21 8.43
C HIS A 107 -14.06 8.64 7.07
N PRO A 108 -15.25 8.02 6.93
CA PRO A 108 -15.65 7.39 5.66
C PRO A 108 -15.56 8.30 4.43
N SER A 109 -15.87 9.59 4.58
CA SER A 109 -15.79 10.58 3.49
C SER A 109 -14.36 10.87 3.03
N GLU A 110 -13.36 10.68 3.90
CA GLU A 110 -11.95 10.87 3.53
C GLU A 110 -11.47 9.75 2.62
N VAL A 111 -11.93 8.52 2.88
CA VAL A 111 -11.66 7.36 2.03
C VAL A 111 -12.32 7.54 0.67
N VAL A 112 -13.60 7.94 0.62
CA VAL A 112 -14.30 8.27 -0.64
C VAL A 112 -13.49 9.29 -1.45
N ARG A 113 -13.14 10.42 -0.83
CA ARG A 113 -12.36 11.50 -1.48
C ARG A 113 -11.01 10.99 -2.01
N ARG A 114 -10.33 10.10 -1.27
CA ARG A 114 -9.05 9.50 -1.70
C ARG A 114 -9.21 8.74 -3.02
N TYR A 115 -10.28 7.96 -3.16
CA TYR A 115 -10.53 7.19 -4.38
C TYR A 115 -11.05 8.05 -5.55
N GLU A 116 -11.90 9.04 -5.27
CA GLU A 116 -12.37 9.98 -6.31
C GLU A 116 -11.21 10.78 -6.92
N GLN A 117 -10.23 11.21 -6.11
CA GLN A 117 -9.07 11.97 -6.56
C GLN A 117 -8.08 11.15 -7.40
N ASN A 118 -8.00 9.84 -7.18
CA ASN A 118 -7.02 8.98 -7.85
C ASN A 118 -7.47 8.50 -9.23
N GLY A 119 -8.74 8.69 -9.61
CA GLY A 119 -9.25 8.14 -10.87
C GLY A 119 -10.39 8.90 -11.54
N HIS A 120 -10.88 10.00 -10.96
CA HIS A 120 -12.05 10.73 -11.47
C HIS A 120 -13.31 9.86 -11.63
N PHE A 121 -13.44 8.81 -10.82
CA PHE A 121 -14.60 7.92 -10.82
C PHE A 121 -15.57 8.31 -9.71
N GLU A 122 -16.87 8.11 -9.96
CA GLU A 122 -17.88 8.14 -8.91
C GLU A 122 -17.60 6.97 -7.94
N VAL A 123 -17.51 7.26 -6.65
CA VAL A 123 -17.25 6.26 -5.61
C VAL A 123 -18.47 6.13 -4.71
N ARG A 124 -18.85 4.89 -4.41
CA ARG A 124 -19.89 4.59 -3.42
C ARG A 124 -19.37 3.63 -2.36
N THR A 125 -20.02 3.65 -1.21
CA THR A 125 -19.68 2.79 -0.09
C THR A 125 -20.83 1.83 0.20
N ARG A 126 -20.52 0.56 0.45
CA ARG A 126 -21.48 -0.48 0.87
C ARG A 126 -20.96 -1.20 2.10
N CYS A 127 -21.80 -1.36 3.10
CA CYS A 127 -21.56 -2.35 4.16
C CYS A 127 -22.15 -3.68 3.68
N ILE A 128 -21.36 -4.74 3.68
CA ILE A 128 -21.76 -6.02 3.07
C ILE A 128 -21.76 -7.08 4.18
N PRO A 129 -22.88 -7.76 4.41
CA PRO A 129 -22.92 -8.87 5.37
C PRO A 129 -21.87 -9.92 5.02
N THR A 130 -21.17 -10.45 6.01
CA THR A 130 -20.05 -11.40 5.83
C THR A 130 -20.46 -12.59 4.97
N GLU A 131 -21.68 -13.10 5.16
CA GLU A 131 -22.21 -14.24 4.42
C GLU A 131 -22.42 -13.97 2.92
N ARG A 132 -22.44 -12.70 2.49
CA ARG A 132 -22.58 -12.28 1.08
C ARG A 132 -21.29 -11.71 0.51
N PHE A 133 -20.27 -11.52 1.33
CA PHE A 133 -19.04 -10.82 0.94
C PHE A 133 -18.34 -11.51 -0.23
N CYS A 134 -18.15 -12.84 -0.12
CA CYS A 134 -17.71 -13.67 -1.22
C CYS A 134 -18.80 -13.79 -2.29
N GLY A 135 -18.44 -13.48 -3.53
CA GLY A 135 -19.36 -13.39 -4.67
C GLY A 135 -19.92 -11.98 -4.94
N GLU A 136 -19.92 -11.07 -3.97
CA GLU A 136 -20.27 -9.65 -4.22
C GLU A 136 -19.07 -8.72 -4.33
N VAL A 137 -17.95 -9.08 -3.69
CA VAL A 137 -16.73 -8.26 -3.67
C VAL A 137 -15.56 -8.99 -4.30
N ILE A 138 -15.44 -10.29 -4.05
CA ILE A 138 -14.34 -11.10 -4.56
C ILE A 138 -14.84 -11.91 -5.74
N THR A 139 -14.44 -11.51 -6.94
CA THR A 139 -14.77 -12.20 -8.19
C THR A 139 -14.20 -13.62 -8.18
N GLY A 140 -15.04 -14.61 -8.49
CA GLY A 140 -14.61 -16.01 -8.62
C GLY A 140 -14.40 -16.75 -7.30
N ALA A 141 -14.95 -16.24 -6.19
CA ALA A 141 -14.90 -16.87 -4.87
C ALA A 141 -16.30 -17.23 -4.33
N ASP A 142 -17.29 -17.43 -5.20
CA ASP A 142 -18.68 -17.74 -4.83
C ASP A 142 -18.80 -19.00 -3.97
N GLU A 143 -17.90 -19.98 -4.14
CA GLU A 143 -17.84 -21.20 -3.34
C GLU A 143 -17.53 -20.96 -1.86
N ASN A 144 -16.99 -19.78 -1.52
CA ASN A 144 -16.71 -19.37 -0.14
C ASN A 144 -17.84 -18.52 0.47
N ARG A 145 -18.97 -18.34 -0.23
CA ARG A 145 -20.12 -17.59 0.29
C ARG A 145 -20.66 -18.25 1.57
N GLY A 146 -20.98 -17.43 2.57
CA GLY A 146 -21.44 -17.89 3.88
C GLY A 146 -20.34 -18.33 4.83
N ASP A 147 -19.09 -18.42 4.38
CA ASP A 147 -17.97 -18.81 5.24
C ASP A 147 -17.35 -17.59 5.92
N PRO A 148 -17.42 -17.47 7.26
CA PRO A 148 -16.78 -16.37 7.98
C PRO A 148 -15.24 -16.32 7.83
N MET A 149 -14.62 -17.45 7.53
CA MET A 149 -13.16 -17.60 7.42
C MET A 149 -12.71 -17.74 5.97
N TRP A 150 -13.49 -17.22 5.03
CA TRP A 150 -13.18 -17.27 3.59
C TRP A 150 -11.76 -16.75 3.28
N TRP A 151 -11.29 -15.72 3.99
CA TRP A 151 -9.97 -15.10 3.77
C TRP A 151 -8.83 -16.04 4.15
N ALA A 152 -9.11 -17.03 5.01
CA ALA A 152 -8.13 -18.01 5.43
C ALA A 152 -8.07 -19.25 4.53
N LYS A 153 -8.93 -19.33 3.49
CA LYS A 153 -9.00 -20.44 2.56
C LYS A 153 -8.37 -20.10 1.20
N GLY A 154 -8.00 -21.14 0.43
CA GLY A 154 -7.65 -21.00 -0.99
C GLY A 154 -6.21 -20.58 -1.28
N MET A 155 -6.03 -19.75 -2.32
CA MET A 155 -4.76 -19.46 -3.03
C MET A 155 -3.60 -18.99 -2.11
N PHE A 156 -3.92 -18.45 -0.93
CA PHE A 156 -2.95 -18.06 0.10
C PHE A 156 -3.15 -18.76 1.45
N GLY A 157 -3.79 -19.93 1.47
CA GLY A 157 -3.91 -20.80 2.64
C GLY A 157 -2.57 -21.36 3.14
N ARG A 158 -1.44 -20.82 2.65
CA ARG A 158 -0.14 -21.05 3.25
C ARG A 158 -0.14 -20.46 4.65
N GLN A 159 0.27 -21.27 5.61
CA GLN A 159 0.23 -20.90 7.02
C GLN A 159 1.04 -19.62 7.33
N ASP A 160 2.16 -19.41 6.62
CA ASP A 160 3.01 -18.23 6.77
C ASP A 160 2.32 -16.93 6.36
N PHE A 161 1.60 -16.94 5.23
CA PHE A 161 0.81 -15.79 4.79
C PHE A 161 -0.33 -15.49 5.77
N LEU A 162 -1.02 -16.52 6.28
CA LEU A 162 -2.08 -16.32 7.26
C LEU A 162 -1.56 -15.70 8.55
N VAL A 163 -0.39 -16.13 9.02
CA VAL A 163 0.31 -15.55 10.18
C VAL A 163 0.69 -14.08 9.90
N LEU A 164 1.18 -13.78 8.70
CA LEU A 164 1.51 -12.42 8.26
C LEU A 164 0.29 -11.50 8.24
N VAL A 165 -0.81 -11.87 7.57
CA VAL A 165 -2.03 -11.04 7.51
C VAL A 165 -2.61 -10.81 8.90
N THR A 166 -2.68 -11.87 9.72
CA THR A 166 -3.16 -11.75 11.10
C THR A 166 -2.27 -10.84 11.94
N HIS A 167 -0.95 -10.88 11.74
CA HIS A 167 -0.01 -9.97 12.39
C HIS A 167 -0.30 -8.51 12.05
N PHE A 168 -0.42 -8.17 10.78
CA PHE A 168 -0.72 -6.80 10.35
C PHE A 168 -2.09 -6.30 10.83
N ALA A 169 -3.11 -7.18 10.85
CA ALA A 169 -4.41 -6.86 11.45
C ALA A 169 -4.27 -6.47 12.94
N ARG A 170 -3.49 -7.23 13.72
CA ARG A 170 -3.23 -6.92 15.13
C ARG A 170 -2.43 -5.63 15.31
N VAL A 171 -1.41 -5.40 14.48
CA VAL A 171 -0.62 -4.16 14.50
C VAL A 171 -1.52 -2.95 14.26
N LEU A 172 -2.39 -2.99 13.25
CA LEU A 172 -3.36 -1.92 12.98
C LEU A 172 -4.30 -1.68 14.17
N LEU A 173 -4.89 -2.76 14.69
CA LEU A 173 -5.81 -2.66 15.81
C LEU A 173 -5.15 -2.04 17.05
N VAL A 174 -3.94 -2.47 17.41
CA VAL A 174 -3.20 -1.86 18.54
C VAL A 174 -2.82 -0.42 18.24
N LYS A 175 -2.24 -0.15 17.07
CA LYS A 175 -1.76 1.19 16.67
C LYS A 175 -2.88 2.24 16.72
N HIS A 176 -4.11 1.85 16.37
CA HIS A 176 -5.27 2.74 16.34
C HIS A 176 -6.19 2.61 17.57
N GLY A 177 -5.72 2.01 18.67
CA GLY A 177 -6.45 2.01 19.95
C GLY A 177 -7.57 0.98 20.08
N TYR A 178 -7.68 0.04 19.14
CA TYR A 178 -8.63 -1.08 19.13
C TYR A 178 -8.04 -2.37 19.72
N GLY A 179 -6.86 -2.31 20.36
CA GLY A 179 -6.21 -3.48 20.96
C GLY A 179 -7.06 -4.21 22.01
N SER A 180 -8.01 -3.54 22.67
CA SER A 180 -8.93 -4.14 23.63
C SER A 180 -9.95 -5.11 23.02
N TYR A 181 -10.12 -5.09 21.69
CA TYR A 181 -10.94 -6.05 20.96
C TYR A 181 -10.19 -7.35 20.67
N LEU A 182 -8.87 -7.38 20.86
CA LEU A 182 -8.05 -8.60 20.75
C LEU A 182 -8.15 -9.41 22.04
N ARG A 183 -8.02 -10.73 21.94
CA ARG A 183 -7.79 -11.55 23.14
C ARG A 183 -6.41 -11.24 23.72
N TYR A 184 -6.24 -11.48 25.02
CA TYR A 184 -4.95 -11.27 25.69
C TYR A 184 -3.79 -12.04 24.99
N GLU A 185 -4.04 -13.26 24.53
CA GLU A 185 -3.05 -14.08 23.80
C GLU A 185 -2.74 -13.54 22.39
N GLU A 186 -3.61 -12.70 21.84
CA GLU A 186 -3.54 -12.17 20.48
C GLU A 186 -3.03 -10.73 20.45
N THR A 187 -2.82 -10.10 21.61
CA THR A 187 -2.28 -8.76 21.70
C THR A 187 -0.77 -8.83 21.40
N PRO A 188 -0.27 -8.15 20.34
CA PRO A 188 1.16 -7.96 20.12
C PRO A 188 1.83 -7.43 21.38
N SER A 189 3.03 -7.91 21.72
CA SER A 189 3.78 -7.29 22.80
C SER A 189 4.17 -5.86 22.39
N ALA A 190 4.45 -5.01 23.37
CA ALA A 190 4.97 -3.66 23.10
C ALA A 190 6.27 -3.67 22.27
N ALA A 191 7.03 -4.79 22.27
CA ALA A 191 8.20 -4.97 21.42
C ALA A 191 7.86 -5.38 19.97
N ASP A 192 6.67 -5.95 19.75
CA ASP A 192 6.20 -6.35 18.42
C ASP A 192 5.53 -5.18 17.66
N VAL A 193 5.21 -4.07 18.36
CA VAL A 193 4.64 -2.84 17.78
C VAL A 193 5.67 -1.74 17.94
N ARG A 194 6.24 -1.25 16.83
CA ARG A 194 7.09 -0.06 16.91
C ARG A 194 6.23 1.12 17.36
N THR A 195 6.50 1.61 18.57
CA THR A 195 5.71 2.68 19.20
C THR A 195 5.99 4.05 18.57
N ALA A 196 5.08 4.99 18.84
CA ALA A 196 5.08 6.37 18.36
C ALA A 196 6.44 7.10 18.31
N PRO A 197 7.44 6.92 19.20
CA PRO A 197 8.70 7.69 19.13
C PRO A 197 9.59 7.33 17.92
N ASP A 198 9.63 6.07 17.50
CA ASP A 198 10.28 5.68 16.23
C ASP A 198 9.43 6.15 15.04
N LEU A 199 8.11 6.21 15.24
CA LEU A 199 7.20 6.89 14.33
C LEU A 199 7.34 8.42 14.36
N VAL A 200 7.88 9.10 15.38
CA VAL A 200 8.06 10.57 15.34
C VAL A 200 9.19 10.91 14.37
N ARG A 201 10.20 10.05 14.29
CA ARG A 201 11.25 10.15 13.27
C ARG A 201 10.68 9.85 11.88
N SER A 202 9.91 8.76 11.74
CA SER A 202 9.26 8.44 10.46
C SER A 202 8.10 9.36 10.09
N GLU A 203 7.43 9.99 11.05
CA GLU A 203 6.31 10.93 10.89
C GLU A 203 6.84 12.32 10.58
N ARG A 204 8.01 12.70 11.11
CA ARG A 204 8.73 13.88 10.63
C ARG A 204 9.17 13.66 9.18
N GLU A 205 9.81 12.54 8.87
CA GLU A 205 10.23 12.21 7.50
C GLU A 205 9.02 12.09 6.56
N TRP A 206 7.92 11.47 7.01
CA TRP A 206 6.67 11.35 6.27
C TRP A 206 5.92 12.68 6.16
N ARG A 207 5.93 13.56 7.17
CA ARG A 207 5.38 14.92 7.07
C ARG A 207 6.21 15.78 6.13
N GLU A 208 7.53 15.66 6.15
CA GLU A 208 8.42 16.33 5.19
C GLU A 208 8.15 15.82 3.76
N GLN A 209 7.96 14.50 3.59
CA GLN A 209 7.58 13.87 2.33
C GLN A 209 6.17 14.33 1.87
N GLN A 210 5.16 14.30 2.74
CA GLN A 210 3.79 14.72 2.47
C GLN A 210 3.70 16.23 2.21
N GLU A 211 4.46 17.06 2.92
CA GLU A 211 4.53 18.50 2.64
C GLU A 211 5.16 18.76 1.27
N LYS A 212 6.20 17.99 0.91
CA LYS A 212 6.81 18.05 -0.42
C LYS A 212 5.81 17.63 -1.50
N GLU A 213 5.11 16.51 -1.32
CA GLU A 213 4.05 16.03 -2.23
C GLU A 213 2.88 17.00 -2.33
N ASN A 214 2.37 17.51 -1.20
CA ASN A 214 1.29 18.51 -1.18
C ASN A 214 1.71 19.86 -1.77
N ARG A 215 3.00 20.21 -1.69
CA ARG A 215 3.57 21.38 -2.37
C ARG A 215 3.57 21.17 -3.89
N ILE A 216 4.02 20.01 -4.36
CA ILE A 216 3.99 19.63 -5.78
C ILE A 216 2.54 19.60 -6.31
N LYS A 217 1.62 18.98 -5.58
CA LYS A 217 0.19 18.89 -5.93
C LYS A 217 -0.47 20.27 -6.03
N ARG A 218 -0.33 21.13 -5.00
CA ARG A 218 -0.85 22.51 -5.03
C ARG A 218 -0.29 23.31 -6.20
N TRP A 219 0.94 23.03 -6.60
CA TRP A 219 1.58 23.70 -7.73
C TRP A 219 1.03 23.21 -9.07
N SER A 220 0.84 21.89 -9.23
CA SER A 220 0.20 21.29 -10.40
C SER A 220 -1.26 21.76 -10.58
N GLU A 221 -2.03 21.80 -9.49
CA GLU A 221 -3.43 22.27 -9.51
C GLU A 221 -3.53 23.74 -9.94
N ARG A 222 -2.66 24.62 -9.42
CA ARG A 222 -2.60 26.03 -9.85
C ARG A 222 -2.28 26.15 -11.33
N ALA A 223 -1.36 25.33 -11.83
CA ALA A 223 -0.98 25.34 -13.23
C ALA A 223 -2.10 24.82 -14.14
N ALA A 224 -2.86 23.81 -13.71
CA ALA A 224 -4.01 23.27 -14.43
C ALA A 224 -5.17 24.28 -14.53
N THR A 225 -5.45 25.03 -13.46
CA THR A 225 -6.51 26.07 -13.47
C THR A 225 -6.20 27.28 -14.33
N ALA A 226 -4.93 27.51 -14.67
CA ALA A 226 -4.54 28.61 -15.56
C ALA A 226 -4.87 28.35 -17.05
N GLY A 227 -5.27 27.11 -17.42
CA GLY A 227 -5.52 26.62 -18.78
C GLY A 227 -6.61 27.27 -19.64
N GLY A 228 -7.12 28.45 -19.29
CA GLY A 228 -8.06 29.21 -20.11
C GLY A 228 -7.38 29.87 -21.30
N SER A 229 -8.07 29.98 -22.44
CA SER A 229 -7.57 30.58 -23.69
C SER A 229 -7.10 32.03 -23.47
N GLY A 230 -5.81 32.19 -23.18
CA GLY A 230 -5.21 33.45 -22.72
C GLY A 230 -3.99 33.30 -21.80
N MET A 231 -3.55 32.06 -21.51
CA MET A 231 -2.35 31.83 -20.69
C MET A 231 -1.15 32.63 -21.16
N SER A 232 -0.56 33.36 -20.22
CA SER A 232 0.76 33.97 -20.40
C SER A 232 1.83 32.88 -20.61
N LEU A 233 2.92 33.21 -21.30
CA LEU A 233 4.07 32.31 -21.46
C LEU A 233 4.61 31.82 -20.10
N THR A 234 4.51 32.64 -19.06
CA THR A 234 4.89 32.31 -17.68
C THR A 234 4.02 31.19 -17.10
N GLU A 235 2.71 31.21 -17.32
CA GLU A 235 1.80 30.17 -16.85
C GLU A 235 2.03 28.85 -17.61
N GLN A 236 2.31 28.93 -18.91
CA GLN A 236 2.65 27.75 -19.71
C GLN A 236 3.95 27.10 -19.22
N ALA A 237 4.96 27.92 -18.91
CA ALA A 237 6.20 27.44 -18.32
C ALA A 237 5.96 26.75 -16.96
N ARG A 238 5.12 27.33 -16.09
CA ARG A 238 4.77 26.70 -14.80
C ARG A 238 4.05 25.35 -14.98
N ALA A 239 3.11 25.24 -15.92
CA ALA A 239 2.43 23.98 -16.21
C ALA A 239 3.37 22.88 -16.72
N GLN A 240 4.30 23.23 -17.62
CA GLN A 240 5.29 22.29 -18.11
C GLN A 240 6.26 21.82 -17.01
N LEU A 241 6.70 22.73 -16.15
CA LEU A 241 7.55 22.39 -15.01
C LEU A 241 6.82 21.47 -14.02
N ALA A 242 5.52 21.70 -13.77
CA ALA A 242 4.73 20.87 -12.87
C ALA A 242 4.59 19.44 -13.41
N GLN A 243 4.28 19.32 -14.69
CA GLN A 243 4.23 18.04 -15.40
C GLN A 243 5.59 17.34 -15.41
N SER A 244 6.68 18.09 -15.54
CA SER A 244 8.05 17.54 -15.48
C SER A 244 8.36 16.96 -14.10
N MET A 245 7.95 17.63 -13.02
CA MET A 245 8.12 17.12 -11.65
C MET A 245 7.31 15.84 -11.40
N GLU A 246 6.07 15.77 -11.87
CA GLU A 246 5.25 14.56 -11.78
C GLU A 246 5.91 13.37 -12.49
N LYS A 247 6.42 13.59 -13.72
CA LYS A 247 7.17 12.57 -14.47
C LYS A 247 8.46 12.17 -13.74
N ALA A 248 9.14 13.10 -13.10
CA ALA A 248 10.36 12.82 -12.35
C ALA A 248 10.08 11.86 -11.18
N GLU A 249 8.98 12.06 -10.43
CA GLU A 249 8.60 11.14 -9.34
C GLU A 249 8.27 9.74 -9.86
N TYR A 250 7.54 9.64 -10.97
CA TYR A 250 7.28 8.35 -11.62
C TYR A 250 8.60 7.64 -12.02
N ILE A 251 9.52 8.38 -12.63
CA ILE A 251 10.83 7.82 -13.03
C ILE A 251 11.65 7.40 -11.81
N ARG A 252 11.62 8.16 -10.70
CA ARG A 252 12.29 7.75 -9.45
C ARG A 252 11.77 6.42 -8.93
N GLY A 253 10.45 6.25 -8.91
CA GLY A 253 9.82 4.98 -8.51
C GLY A 253 10.30 3.82 -9.38
N ALA A 254 10.28 4.01 -10.71
CA ALA A 254 10.75 3.00 -11.66
C ALA A 254 12.25 2.68 -11.51
N LEU A 255 13.10 3.70 -11.32
CA LEU A 255 14.55 3.52 -11.13
C LEU A 255 14.85 2.77 -9.83
N ARG A 256 14.17 3.12 -8.73
CA ARG A 256 14.33 2.42 -7.45
C ARG A 256 13.99 0.93 -7.58
N GLN A 257 12.88 0.61 -8.26
CA GLN A 257 12.51 -0.78 -8.52
C GLN A 257 13.57 -1.50 -9.37
N ALA A 258 14.04 -0.86 -10.44
CA ALA A 258 15.08 -1.44 -11.30
C ALA A 258 16.38 -1.71 -10.54
N THR A 259 16.75 -0.85 -9.58
CA THR A 259 17.92 -1.06 -8.71
C THR A 259 17.73 -2.29 -7.84
N LEU A 260 16.59 -2.42 -7.15
CA LEU A 260 16.29 -3.58 -6.31
C LEU A 260 16.30 -4.88 -7.11
N ASP A 261 15.66 -4.90 -8.28
CA ASP A 261 15.61 -6.08 -9.14
C ASP A 261 17.01 -6.50 -9.61
N SER A 262 17.86 -5.53 -9.95
CA SER A 262 19.22 -5.77 -10.42
C SER A 262 20.16 -6.21 -9.30
N GLU A 263 20.01 -5.69 -8.08
CA GLU A 263 20.69 -6.20 -6.87
C GLU A 263 20.28 -7.64 -6.56
N GLY A 264 18.98 -7.95 -6.56
CA GLY A 264 18.49 -9.30 -6.32
C GLY A 264 18.98 -10.31 -7.36
N ASN A 265 19.01 -9.92 -8.65
CA ASN A 265 19.57 -10.76 -9.71
C ASN A 265 21.08 -10.98 -9.55
N ALA A 266 21.84 -9.95 -9.19
CA ALA A 266 23.27 -10.08 -8.94
C ALA A 266 23.56 -11.04 -7.78
N GLU A 267 22.78 -10.94 -6.70
CA GLU A 267 22.89 -11.82 -5.54
C GLU A 267 22.55 -13.27 -5.90
N LEU A 268 21.41 -13.52 -6.55
CA LEU A 268 21.02 -14.86 -6.99
C LEU A 268 22.07 -15.51 -7.89
N ILE A 269 22.63 -14.75 -8.84
CA ILE A 269 23.69 -15.24 -9.71
C ILE A 269 24.94 -15.59 -8.90
N SER A 270 25.36 -14.72 -7.96
CA SER A 270 26.52 -14.98 -7.12
C SER A 270 26.40 -16.26 -6.28
N GLN A 271 25.19 -16.62 -5.84
CA GLN A 271 24.95 -17.81 -5.03
C GLN A 271 25.11 -19.13 -5.80
N VAL A 272 25.01 -19.11 -7.13
CA VAL A 272 25.09 -20.30 -8.00
C VAL A 272 26.35 -20.33 -8.87
N SER A 273 27.25 -19.36 -8.68
CA SER A 273 28.28 -18.99 -9.66
C SER A 273 29.68 -19.56 -9.42
N ASP A 274 29.90 -20.41 -8.41
CA ASP A 274 31.27 -20.77 -7.98
C ASP A 274 32.18 -21.35 -9.09
N GLU A 275 31.63 -21.82 -10.22
CA GLU A 275 32.42 -22.45 -11.29
C GLU A 275 32.17 -21.90 -12.71
N SER A 276 31.21 -20.99 -12.93
CA SER A 276 30.85 -20.55 -14.29
C SER A 276 31.29 -19.12 -14.60
N GLN A 277 32.27 -18.99 -15.50
CA GLN A 277 32.78 -17.69 -15.96
C GLN A 277 31.69 -16.79 -16.55
N SER A 278 30.68 -17.35 -17.23
CA SER A 278 29.57 -16.57 -17.78
C SER A 278 28.63 -16.00 -16.71
N LEU A 279 28.48 -16.68 -15.57
CA LEU A 279 27.68 -16.18 -14.45
C LEU A 279 28.41 -15.05 -13.71
N VAL A 280 29.73 -15.16 -13.55
CA VAL A 280 30.56 -14.06 -13.03
C VAL A 280 30.45 -12.81 -13.91
N GLU A 281 30.49 -13.01 -15.24
CA GLU A 281 30.31 -11.92 -16.21
C GLU A 281 28.91 -11.30 -16.13
N ALA A 282 27.86 -12.11 -16.05
CA ALA A 282 26.48 -11.64 -15.86
C ALA A 282 26.31 -10.81 -14.57
N ALA A 283 26.85 -11.27 -13.44
CA ALA A 283 26.86 -10.50 -12.19
C ALA A 283 27.67 -9.19 -12.30
N GLY A 284 28.70 -9.15 -13.15
CA GLY A 284 29.40 -7.93 -13.52
C GLY A 284 28.49 -6.92 -14.22
N TYR A 285 27.68 -7.36 -15.19
CA TYR A 285 26.73 -6.50 -15.90
C TYR A 285 25.62 -5.96 -14.98
N TYR A 286 25.05 -6.77 -14.08
CA TYR A 286 24.06 -6.26 -13.12
C TYR A 286 24.63 -5.19 -12.18
N ARG A 287 25.87 -5.36 -11.72
CA ARG A 287 26.56 -4.31 -10.94
C ARG A 287 26.77 -3.02 -11.75
N GLN A 288 27.12 -3.15 -13.03
CA GLN A 288 27.24 -2.00 -13.93
C GLN A 288 25.90 -1.29 -14.13
N ILE A 289 24.80 -2.05 -14.31
CA ILE A 289 23.44 -1.51 -14.41
C ILE A 289 23.08 -0.74 -13.14
N ASN A 290 23.37 -1.28 -11.95
CA ASN A 290 23.12 -0.59 -10.68
C ASN A 290 23.84 0.76 -10.59
N GLN A 291 25.11 0.80 -11.00
CA GLN A 291 25.86 2.05 -11.04
C GLN A 291 25.22 3.08 -11.97
N GLN A 292 24.76 2.66 -13.15
CA GLN A 292 24.07 3.54 -14.10
C GLN A 292 22.73 4.04 -13.57
N LEU A 293 21.97 3.20 -12.86
CA LEU A 293 20.70 3.59 -12.23
C LEU A 293 20.92 4.64 -11.13
N ILE A 294 21.98 4.49 -10.32
CA ILE A 294 22.37 5.48 -9.31
C ILE A 294 22.74 6.83 -9.97
N GLU A 295 23.49 6.79 -11.06
CA GLU A 295 23.84 8.00 -11.83
C GLU A 295 22.61 8.69 -12.41
N LEU A 296 21.67 7.92 -12.98
CA LEU A 296 20.41 8.44 -13.48
C LEU A 296 19.57 9.08 -12.36
N HIS A 297 19.55 8.46 -11.17
CA HIS A 297 18.86 9.02 -10.01
C HIS A 297 19.45 10.38 -9.64
N GLY A 298 20.77 10.50 -9.56
CA GLY A 298 21.46 11.77 -9.28
C GLY A 298 21.18 12.86 -10.34
N LEU A 299 21.07 12.48 -11.61
CA LEU A 299 20.70 13.43 -12.67
C LEU A 299 19.26 13.92 -12.53
N ILE A 300 18.32 13.04 -12.18
CA ILE A 300 16.91 13.41 -11.95
C ILE A 300 16.76 14.31 -10.73
N ASP A 301 17.51 14.05 -9.66
CA ASP A 301 17.52 14.89 -8.47
C ASP A 301 18.02 16.29 -8.80
N ARG A 302 19.15 16.40 -9.51
CA ARG A 302 19.66 17.69 -9.96
C ARG A 302 18.70 18.42 -10.91
N ALA A 303 18.06 17.70 -11.83
CA ALA A 303 17.06 18.29 -12.73
C ALA A 303 15.83 18.80 -11.95
N THR A 304 15.43 18.07 -10.90
CA THR A 304 14.33 18.47 -10.02
C THR A 304 14.69 19.71 -9.21
N GLU A 305 15.88 19.77 -8.62
CA GLU A 305 16.39 20.94 -7.89
C GLU A 305 16.42 22.19 -8.78
N LEU A 306 16.92 22.06 -10.01
CA LEU A 306 16.93 23.17 -10.99
C LEU A 306 15.50 23.60 -11.35
N THR A 307 14.60 22.64 -11.54
CA THR A 307 13.18 22.88 -11.82
C THR A 307 12.51 23.62 -10.66
N GLU A 308 12.75 23.22 -9.40
CA GLU A 308 12.23 23.89 -8.21
C GLU A 308 12.81 25.31 -8.09
N SER A 309 14.14 25.48 -8.28
CA SER A 309 14.79 26.79 -8.23
C SER A 309 14.23 27.76 -9.28
N TYR A 310 14.06 27.29 -10.53
CA TYR A 310 13.50 28.12 -11.59
C TYR A 310 12.02 28.42 -11.35
N SER A 311 11.26 27.46 -10.82
CA SER A 311 9.87 27.65 -10.43
C SER A 311 9.70 28.71 -9.34
N MET A 312 10.61 28.75 -8.36
CA MET A 312 10.64 29.80 -7.32
C MET A 312 10.96 31.18 -7.92
N GLN A 313 11.90 31.27 -8.86
CA GLN A 313 12.22 32.52 -9.56
C GLN A 313 11.05 33.05 -10.38
N LEU A 314 10.28 32.18 -11.03
CA LEU A 314 9.08 32.57 -11.76
C LEU A 314 7.94 33.02 -10.84
N ALA A 315 7.99 32.70 -9.54
CA ALA A 315 6.94 33.05 -8.58
C ALA A 315 7.19 34.37 -7.83
N ALA A 316 8.44 34.87 -7.84
CA ALA A 316 8.84 36.17 -7.30
C ALA A 316 8.48 37.31 -8.27
#